data_AF-A0A3B8L6A2-F1
#
_entry.id   AF-A0A3B8L6A2-F1
#
_cell.length_a   1.000
_cell.length_b   1.000
_cell.length_c   1.000
_cell.angle_alpha   90.00
_cell.angle_beta   90.00
_cell.angle_gamma   90.00
#
_symmetry.space_group_name_H-M   'P 1'
#
loop_
_entity.id
_entity.type
_entity.pdbx_description
1 polymer ?
#
loop_
_entity_poly.entity_id
_entity_poly.type
_entity_poly.pdbx_seq_one_letter_code
_entity_poly.pdbx_strand_id
1 'polypeptide(L)'
;HSVPRFTHNFIIYDGHTLPEKFHGRLFGIEPLQGQLVQSDIRPDTTTFQTRDIDRPVKCTDQWFRPVDIKVGPDGAIYVCDMYEQRIDHSSHYA
;
A
#
# COMPACT_ATOMS: atom_id res chain seq x y z
N HIS A 1 -3.75 -5.29 -21.37
CA HIS A 1 -3.94 -5.57 -19.93
C HIS A 1 -3.71 -4.29 -19.16
N SER A 2 -4.74 -3.67 -18.58
CA SER A 2 -4.54 -2.61 -17.60
C SER A 2 -4.22 -3.30 -16.28
N VAL A 3 -2.95 -3.27 -15.86
CA VAL A 3 -2.54 -3.77 -14.54
C VAL A 3 -2.35 -2.54 -13.67
N PRO A 4 -3.38 -2.15 -12.88
CA PRO A 4 -3.39 -0.89 -12.16
C PRO A 4 -2.53 -0.87 -10.89
N ARG A 5 -1.94 -2.01 -10.47
CA ARG A 5 -1.23 -2.13 -9.19
C ARG A 5 0.27 -2.33 -9.40
N PHE A 6 1.08 -1.39 -8.89
CA PHE A 6 2.53 -1.53 -8.75
C PHE A 6 2.94 -1.44 -7.26
N THR A 7 2.92 -2.57 -6.56
CA THR A 7 3.22 -2.65 -5.13
C THR A 7 4.47 -3.50 -4.90
N HIS A 8 5.48 -2.93 -4.25
CA HIS A 8 6.70 -3.65 -3.85
C HIS A 8 6.68 -4.16 -2.40
N ASN A 9 5.75 -3.70 -1.57
CA ASN A 9 5.64 -4.10 -0.17
C ASN A 9 4.18 -4.03 0.31
N PHE A 10 3.78 -4.94 1.19
CA PHE A 10 2.40 -5.03 1.67
C PHE A 10 2.32 -5.66 3.06
N ILE A 11 1.18 -5.48 3.71
CA ILE A 11 0.77 -6.21 4.92
C ILE A 11 -0.59 -6.88 4.68
N ILE A 12 -0.85 -7.96 5.42
CA ILE A 12 -2.21 -8.45 5.66
C ILE A 12 -2.58 -8.01 7.08
N TYR A 13 -3.64 -7.21 7.21
CA TYR A 13 -4.02 -6.66 8.50
C TYR A 13 -4.84 -7.67 9.30
N ASP A 14 -4.20 -8.26 10.31
CA ASP A 14 -4.82 -9.21 11.25
C ASP A 14 -5.17 -8.58 12.62
N GLY A 15 -5.11 -7.24 12.70
CA GLY A 15 -5.47 -6.50 13.90
C GLY A 15 -6.98 -6.30 14.03
N HIS A 16 -7.41 -5.91 15.24
CA HIS A 16 -8.81 -5.58 15.53
C HIS A 16 -9.03 -4.12 15.93
N THR A 17 -7.97 -3.30 16.01
CA THR A 17 -8.04 -1.89 16.43
C THR A 17 -8.69 -1.01 15.37
N LEU A 18 -8.37 -1.22 14.10
CA LEU A 18 -8.95 -0.47 13.00
C LEU A 18 -10.39 -0.96 12.69
N PRO A 19 -11.21 -0.19 11.96
CA PRO A 19 -12.57 -0.60 11.59
C PRO A 19 -12.64 -1.96 10.87
N GLU A 20 -13.73 -2.71 11.09
CA GLU A 20 -13.95 -4.07 10.57
C GLU A 20 -13.73 -4.21 9.05
N LYS A 21 -14.02 -3.15 8.28
CA LYS A 21 -13.77 -3.13 6.83
C LYS A 21 -12.31 -3.42 6.43
N PHE A 22 -11.36 -3.21 7.35
CA PHE A 22 -9.93 -3.40 7.15
C PHE A 22 -9.41 -4.76 7.65
N HIS A 23 -10.21 -5.52 8.41
CA HIS A 23 -9.80 -6.81 8.97
C HIS A 23 -9.62 -7.86 7.87
N GLY A 24 -8.50 -8.60 7.93
CA GLY A 24 -8.13 -9.62 6.95
C GLY A 24 -7.85 -9.07 5.54
N ARG A 25 -7.70 -7.76 5.38
CA ARG A 25 -7.44 -7.12 4.08
C ARG A 25 -5.96 -6.96 3.84
N LEU A 26 -5.59 -6.98 2.57
CA LEU A 26 -4.24 -6.63 2.13
C LEU A 26 -4.14 -5.13 1.96
N PHE A 27 -3.08 -4.53 2.49
CA PHE A 27 -2.71 -3.14 2.21
C PHE A 27 -1.36 -3.12 1.52
N GLY A 28 -1.35 -2.67 0.27
CA GLY A 28 -0.15 -2.45 -0.52
C GLY A 28 0.15 -0.97 -0.64
N ILE A 29 1.43 -0.61 -0.63
CA ILE A 29 1.87 0.74 -0.99
C ILE A 29 2.09 0.84 -2.50
N GLU A 30 1.82 2.03 -3.05
CA GLU A 30 2.02 2.33 -4.46
C GLU A 30 2.79 3.65 -4.59
N PRO A 31 4.13 3.60 -4.71
CA PRO A 31 4.97 4.79 -4.69
C PRO A 31 4.67 5.74 -5.85
N LEU A 32 4.50 5.21 -7.05
CA LEU A 32 4.34 6.01 -8.27
C LEU A 32 3.06 6.86 -8.26
N GLN A 33 2.01 6.38 -7.61
CA GLN A 33 0.70 7.03 -7.53
C GLN A 33 0.47 7.70 -6.16
N GLY A 34 1.43 7.61 -5.23
CA GLY A 34 1.32 8.21 -3.90
C GLY A 34 0.09 7.72 -3.12
N GLN A 35 -0.20 6.42 -3.18
CA GLN A 35 -1.40 5.86 -2.55
C GLN A 35 -1.15 4.53 -1.86
N LEU A 36 -2.07 4.18 -0.96
CA LEU A 36 -2.21 2.83 -0.45
C LEU A 36 -3.40 2.17 -1.14
N VAL A 37 -3.22 0.94 -1.57
CA VAL A 37 -4.26 0.12 -2.17
C VAL A 37 -4.72 -0.90 -1.14
N GLN A 38 -6.02 -0.90 -0.86
CA GLN A 38 -6.67 -1.93 -0.08
C GLN A 38 -7.25 -2.98 -1.02
N SER A 39 -6.91 -4.25 -0.78
CA SER A 39 -7.36 -5.37 -1.60
C SER A 39 -8.03 -6.44 -0.74
N ASP A 40 -9.07 -7.04 -1.31
CA ASP A 40 -9.66 -8.28 -0.82
C ASP A 40 -8.79 -9.48 -1.23
N ILE A 41 -8.67 -10.49 -0.37
CA ILE A 41 -7.98 -11.75 -0.64
C ILE A 41 -9.03 -12.86 -0.62
N ARG A 42 -9.12 -13.63 -1.71
CA ARG A 42 -10.08 -14.73 -1.84
C ARG A 42 -9.37 -16.03 -2.14
N PRO A 43 -9.72 -17.13 -1.47
CA PRO A 43 -9.26 -18.45 -1.88
C PRO A 43 -9.67 -18.75 -3.32
N ASP A 44 -8.75 -19.30 -4.08
CA ASP A 44 -8.98 -19.84 -5.43
C ASP A 44 -8.32 -21.22 -5.52
N THR A 45 -9.09 -22.24 -5.14
CA THR A 45 -8.62 -23.62 -5.02
C THR A 45 -7.41 -23.74 -4.09
N THR A 46 -6.21 -24.02 -4.61
CA THR A 46 -4.95 -24.09 -3.85
C THR A 46 -4.16 -22.79 -3.90
N THR A 47 -4.73 -21.73 -4.48
CA THR A 47 -4.13 -20.41 -4.66
C THR A 47 -5.00 -19.31 -4.04
N PHE A 48 -4.59 -18.06 -4.22
CA PHE A 48 -5.35 -16.90 -3.81
C PHE A 48 -5.46 -15.90 -4.95
N GLN A 49 -6.63 -15.28 -5.06
CA GLN A 49 -6.86 -14.13 -5.92
C GLN A 49 -6.97 -12.87 -5.07
N THR A 50 -6.48 -11.77 -5.62
CA THR A 50 -6.61 -10.44 -5.00
C THR A 50 -7.46 -9.53 -5.87
N ARG A 51 -8.26 -8.69 -5.24
CA ARG A 51 -9.04 -7.65 -5.93
C ARG A 51 -8.94 -6.35 -5.17
N ASP A 52 -8.46 -5.30 -5.83
CA ASP A 52 -8.42 -3.96 -5.25
C ASP A 52 -9.84 -3.46 -5.01
N ILE A 53 -10.13 -3.00 -3.79
CA ILE A 53 -11.46 -2.59 -3.34
C ILE A 53 -11.51 -1.13 -2.90
N ASP A 54 -10.40 -0.56 -2.42
CA ASP A 54 -10.37 0.83 -1.97
C ASP A 54 -8.95 1.43 -2.01
N ARG A 55 -8.86 2.74 -1.82
CA ARG A 55 -7.62 3.51 -1.66
C ARG A 55 -7.71 4.35 -0.38
N PRO A 56 -7.46 3.75 0.80
CA PRO A 56 -7.66 4.40 2.10
C PRO A 56 -6.75 5.62 2.30
N VAL A 57 -5.59 5.65 1.63
CA VAL A 57 -4.70 6.81 1.60
C VAL A 57 -4.45 7.16 0.14
N LYS A 58 -4.75 8.40 -0.22
CA LYS A 58 -4.45 8.97 -1.52
C LYS A 58 -3.97 10.40 -1.33
N CYS A 59 -2.76 10.67 -1.76
CA CYS A 59 -2.20 12.01 -1.72
C CYS A 59 -2.22 12.63 -3.12
N THR A 60 -2.51 13.93 -3.20
CA THR A 60 -2.35 14.71 -4.44
C THR A 60 -0.97 15.35 -4.54
N ASP A 61 -0.19 15.33 -3.46
CA ASP A 61 1.20 15.79 -3.47
C ASP A 61 2.05 14.81 -4.29
N GLN A 62 2.71 15.33 -5.32
CA GLN A 62 3.60 14.55 -6.17
C GLN A 62 4.87 14.09 -5.46
N TRP A 63 5.16 14.59 -4.26
CA TRP A 63 6.34 14.20 -3.49
C TRP A 63 6.07 13.03 -2.54
N PHE A 64 4.79 12.74 -2.24
CA PHE A 64 4.43 11.60 -1.39
C PHE A 64 4.75 10.28 -2.10
N ARG A 65 5.67 9.53 -1.50
CA ARG A 65 6.25 8.27 -1.98
C ARG A 65 6.31 7.25 -0.84
N PRO A 66 5.20 6.53 -0.56
CA PRO A 66 5.20 5.50 0.45
C PRO A 66 6.12 4.35 0.04
N VAL A 67 7.14 4.03 0.87
CA VAL A 67 8.19 3.04 0.57
C VAL A 67 8.20 1.83 1.51
N ASP A 68 7.61 1.93 2.71
CA ASP A 68 7.43 0.80 3.61
C ASP A 68 6.09 0.90 4.35
N ILE A 69 5.58 -0.25 4.80
CA ILE A 69 4.32 -0.38 5.53
C ILE A 69 4.43 -1.49 6.58
N LYS A 70 3.97 -1.21 7.81
CA LYS A 70 3.97 -2.15 8.94
C LYS A 70 2.72 -1.96 9.82
N VAL A 71 2.37 -3.03 10.55
CA VAL A 71 1.39 -2.95 11.65
C VAL A 71 2.17 -2.78 12.95
N GLY A 72 1.82 -1.78 13.75
CA GLY A 72 2.40 -1.58 15.07
C GLY A 72 1.74 -2.47 16.13
N PRO A 73 2.34 -2.54 17.34
CA PRO A 73 1.80 -3.34 18.45
C PRO A 73 0.45 -2.84 18.97
N ASP A 74 0.10 -1.58 18.68
CA ASP A 74 -1.20 -0.96 18.96
C ASP A 74 -2.27 -1.32 17.92
N GLY A 75 -1.89 -2.04 16.85
CA GLY A 75 -2.77 -2.40 15.75
C GLY A 75 -3.00 -1.26 14.76
N ALA A 76 -2.27 -0.15 14.83
CA ALA A 76 -2.28 0.88 13.79
C ALA A 76 -1.40 0.47 12.60
N ILE A 77 -1.69 1.03 11.42
CA ILE A 77 -0.87 0.87 10.22
C ILE A 77 0.05 2.07 10.09
N TYR A 78 1.35 1.81 10.00
CA TYR A 78 2.40 2.80 9.83
C TYR A 78 2.95 2.72 8.41
N VAL A 79 3.17 3.88 7.81
CA VAL A 79 3.71 4.03 6.45
C VAL A 79 4.90 4.98 6.51
N CYS A 80 6.02 4.55 5.91
CA CYS A 80 7.19 5.41 5.74
C CYS A 80 7.14 6.07 4.36
N ASP A 81 7.34 7.38 4.32
CA ASP A 81 7.42 8.17 3.09
C ASP A 81 8.86 8.63 2.86
N MET A 82 9.34 8.51 1.61
CA MET A 82 10.66 9.02 1.20
C MET A 82 10.63 10.52 0.85
N TYR A 83 9.45 11.09 0.59
CA TYR A 83 9.24 12.48 0.20
C TYR A 83 10.18 12.96 -0.93
N GLU A 84 10.00 12.41 -2.14
CA GLU A 84 10.87 12.67 -3.29
C GLU A 84 10.04 12.82 -4.58
N GLN A 85 10.37 13.83 -5.39
CA GLN A 85 9.64 14.11 -6.62
C GLN A 85 9.99 13.09 -7.72
N ARG A 86 11.27 12.73 -7.87
CA ARG A 86 11.74 11.81 -8.92
C ARG A 86 12.32 10.52 -8.35
N ILE A 87 11.82 9.39 -8.83
CA ILE A 87 12.38 8.07 -8.52
C ILE A 87 13.44 7.76 -9.58
N ASP A 88 14.57 8.46 -9.55
CA ASP A 88 15.70 8.22 -10.46
C ASP A 88 17.05 8.32 -9.75
N HIS A 89 17.98 7.42 -10.11
CA HIS A 89 19.36 7.46 -9.59
C HIS A 89 20.19 8.62 -10.16
N SER A 90 19.73 9.25 -11.25
CA SER A 90 20.53 10.19 -12.05
C SER A 90 20.44 11.66 -11.60
N SER A 91 19.54 12.03 -10.69
CA SER A 91 19.24 13.44 -10.41
C SER A 91 19.53 13.91 -8.96
N HIS A 92 20.46 13.28 -8.24
CA HIS A 92 20.89 13.78 -6.92
C HIS A 92 22.11 14.73 -6.94
N TYR A 93 22.64 15.07 -8.13
CA TYR A 93 23.69 16.06 -8.29
C TYR A 93 23.33 17.04 -9.42
N ALA A 94 22.71 18.16 -9.06
CA ALA A 94 22.78 19.43 -9.77
C ALA A 94 22.48 20.57 -8.79
#